data_AF-A0A432WC89-F1
#
_entry.id   AF-A0A432WC89-F1
#
_cell.length_a   1.000
_cell.length_b   1.000
_cell.length_c   1.000
_cell.angle_alpha   90.00
_cell.angle_beta   90.00
_cell.angle_gamma   90.00
#
_symmetry.space_group_name_H-M   'P 1'
#
loop_
_entity.id
_entity.type
_entity.pdbx_description
1 polymer ?
#
loop_
_entity_poly.entity_id
_entity_poly.type
_entity_poly.pdbx_seq_one_letter_code
_entity_poly.pdbx_strand_id
1 'polypeptide(L)'
;MSLRKLGIKKTFIIFGIILFIPLAIYTYQFGLGIWPTHDDWAKMGSALGGIYAPILSALTLYMIYRQLRLQAVIHVDQMDWQRFQTSRQHGLYLCEKLKELIKIPLSQNNFMYTLEQTGVYEELSKDKYLELVGRDETSMLIHQLIVLLRKLRFCETGKEIRYHLKGLALASVGAENLNGFEVRMCRWHDIAYEGFSKDLCVFTDQSDLDFLAQFKT
;
A
#
# COMPACT_ATOMS: atom_id res chain seq x y z
N MET A 1 13.71 -10.24 8.76
CA MET A 1 13.31 -9.97 10.16
C MET A 1 14.42 -10.20 11.22
N SER A 2 15.49 -10.96 10.95
CA SER A 2 16.51 -11.34 11.97
C SER A 2 17.57 -10.26 12.32
N LEU A 3 17.94 -9.38 11.37
CA LEU A 3 18.96 -8.34 11.59
C LEU A 3 18.54 -7.24 12.60
N ARG A 4 17.24 -7.03 12.81
CA ARG A 4 16.71 -6.01 13.76
C ARG A 4 17.01 -6.36 15.22
N LYS A 5 16.95 -7.65 15.60
CA LYS A 5 17.05 -8.09 17.00
C LYS A 5 18.50 -8.21 17.48
N LEU A 6 19.44 -8.51 16.59
CA LEU A 6 20.84 -8.72 16.94
C LEU A 6 21.57 -7.41 17.29
N GLY A 7 21.19 -6.29 16.65
CA GLY A 7 21.78 -4.97 16.93
C GLY A 7 21.28 -4.33 18.23
N ILE A 8 20.01 -4.52 18.60
CA ILE A 8 19.42 -3.89 19.79
C ILE A 8 20.09 -4.35 21.09
N LYS A 9 20.33 -5.67 21.23
CA LYS A 9 20.97 -6.23 22.43
C LYS A 9 22.39 -5.69 22.62
N LYS A 10 23.16 -5.60 21.54
CA LYS A 10 24.54 -5.08 21.58
C LYS A 10 24.59 -3.60 21.92
N THR A 11 23.73 -2.78 21.31
CA THR A 11 23.63 -1.34 21.64
C THR A 11 23.26 -1.11 23.10
N PHE A 12 22.33 -1.90 23.65
CA PHE A 12 21.91 -1.78 25.04
C PHE A 12 23.04 -2.13 26.02
N ILE A 13 23.82 -3.18 25.73
CA ILE A 13 24.99 -3.57 26.53
C ILE A 13 26.06 -2.45 26.50
N ILE A 14 26.36 -1.90 25.33
CA ILE A 14 27.34 -0.81 25.17
C ILE A 14 26.90 0.43 25.97
N PHE A 15 25.63 0.81 25.87
CA PHE A 15 25.08 1.94 26.62
C PHE A 15 25.09 1.71 28.13
N GLY A 16 24.79 0.49 28.57
CA GLY A 16 24.95 0.09 29.97
C GLY A 16 26.39 0.31 30.44
N ILE A 17 27.37 -0.23 29.71
CA ILE A 17 28.80 -0.08 30.06
C ILE A 17 29.20 1.40 30.13
N ILE A 18 28.81 2.22 29.14
CA ILE A 18 29.14 3.65 29.11
C ILE A 18 28.57 4.39 30.33
N LEU A 19 27.36 4.05 30.77
CA LEU A 19 26.73 4.65 31.95
C LEU A 19 27.32 4.14 33.27
N PHE A 20 27.93 2.96 33.30
CA PHE A 20 28.62 2.44 34.48
C PHE A 20 30.04 3.02 34.68
N ILE A 21 30.69 3.52 33.62
CA ILE A 21 32.06 4.07 33.71
C ILE A 21 32.15 5.25 34.71
N PRO A 22 31.28 6.27 34.68
CA PRO A 22 31.35 7.37 35.64
C PRO A 22 31.08 6.92 37.08
N LEU A 23 30.25 5.88 37.27
CA LEU A 23 30.00 5.27 38.57
C LEU A 23 31.26 4.57 39.13
N ALA A 24 32.03 3.90 38.27
CA ALA A 24 33.31 3.29 38.65
C ALA A 24 34.37 4.35 39.03
N ILE A 25 34.48 5.41 38.22
CA ILE A 25 35.37 6.56 38.50
C ILE A 25 34.99 7.20 39.84
N TYR A 26 33.70 7.34 40.10
CA TYR A 26 33.17 7.86 41.35
C TYR A 26 33.58 7.01 42.57
N THR A 27 33.39 5.68 42.51
CA THR A 27 33.79 4.79 43.60
C THR A 27 35.29 4.81 43.87
N TYR A 28 36.10 5.05 42.83
CA TYR A 28 37.55 5.16 42.94
C TYR A 28 37.99 6.49 43.59
N GLN A 29 37.33 7.60 43.25
CA GLN A 29 37.78 8.93 43.67
C GLN A 29 37.21 9.40 45.01
N PHE A 30 36.00 8.98 45.37
CA PHE A 30 35.32 9.43 46.59
C PHE A 30 35.11 8.32 47.63
N GLY A 31 35.32 7.05 47.24
CA GLY A 31 35.05 5.88 48.08
C GLY A 31 33.56 5.49 48.09
N LEU A 32 33.25 4.37 48.76
CA LEU A 32 31.88 3.89 48.96
C LEU A 32 31.36 4.35 50.33
N GLY A 33 30.39 5.27 50.35
CA GLY A 33 29.79 5.76 51.60
C GLY A 33 28.82 6.92 51.39
N ILE A 34 28.24 7.40 52.49
CA ILE A 34 27.41 8.62 52.54
C ILE A 34 28.28 9.71 53.18
N TRP A 35 28.56 10.79 52.45
CA TRP A 35 29.40 11.87 52.98
C TRP A 35 28.63 12.74 53.98
N PRO A 36 29.25 13.09 55.13
CA PRO A 36 28.60 13.81 56.22
C PRO A 36 28.44 15.32 55.95
N THR A 37 29.19 15.86 54.98
CA THR A 37 29.31 17.29 54.72
C THR A 37 28.61 17.69 53.42
N HIS A 38 27.75 18.71 53.47
CA HIS A 38 27.02 19.23 52.30
C HIS A 38 27.93 19.70 51.15
N ASP A 39 29.14 20.17 51.46
CA ASP A 39 30.11 20.63 50.45
C ASP A 39 30.61 19.47 49.56
N ASP A 40 30.70 18.26 50.10
CA ASP A 40 31.10 17.07 49.33
C ASP A 40 29.97 16.59 48.41
N TRP A 41 28.71 16.76 48.82
CA TRP A 41 27.54 16.55 47.96
C TRP A 41 27.53 17.50 46.76
N ALA A 42 27.90 18.77 46.96
CA ALA A 42 27.96 19.76 45.88
C ALA A 42 29.08 19.44 44.88
N LYS A 43 30.27 19.08 45.36
CA LYS A 43 31.40 18.64 44.52
C LYS A 43 31.07 17.37 43.74
N MET A 44 30.40 16.42 44.38
CA MET A 44 29.93 15.19 43.75
C MET A 44 28.90 15.48 42.66
N GLY A 45 27.88 16.29 42.96
CA GLY A 45 26.84 16.65 42.01
C GLY A 45 27.41 17.37 40.78
N SER A 46 28.39 18.25 40.98
CA SER A 46 29.08 18.95 39.89
C SER A 46 29.91 18.01 39.02
N ALA A 47 30.69 17.10 39.62
CA ALA A 47 31.50 16.13 38.89
C ALA A 47 30.66 15.12 38.10
N LEU A 48 29.64 14.54 38.73
CA LEU A 48 28.71 13.61 38.08
C LEU A 48 27.86 14.31 37.03
N GLY A 49 27.33 15.49 37.33
CA GLY A 49 26.56 16.31 36.39
C GLY A 49 27.37 16.69 35.15
N GLY A 50 28.63 17.10 35.35
CA GLY A 50 29.54 17.46 34.26
C GLY A 50 29.89 16.30 33.32
N ILE A 51 29.92 15.06 33.83
CA ILE A 51 30.21 13.85 33.03
C ILE A 51 28.93 13.26 32.43
N TYR A 52 27.86 13.11 33.21
CA TYR A 52 26.61 12.50 32.74
C TYR A 52 25.84 13.39 31.78
N ALA A 53 25.84 14.71 31.95
CA ALA A 53 25.10 15.60 31.05
C ALA A 53 25.51 15.46 29.57
N PRO A 54 26.80 15.53 29.18
CA PRO A 54 27.20 15.32 27.80
C PRO A 54 27.01 13.87 27.33
N ILE A 55 27.25 12.87 28.19
CA ILE A 55 27.04 11.45 27.86
C ILE A 55 25.56 11.18 27.53
N LEU A 56 24.65 11.62 28.40
CA LEU A 56 23.21 11.45 28.22
C LEU A 56 22.71 12.26 27.03
N SER A 57 23.24 13.46 26.80
CA SER A 57 22.88 14.27 25.62
C SER A 57 23.29 13.59 24.32
N ALA A 58 24.51 13.03 24.25
CA ALA A 58 24.96 12.26 23.09
C ALA A 58 24.15 10.97 22.88
N LEU A 59 23.80 10.29 23.97
CA LEU A 59 23.05 9.04 23.94
C LEU A 59 21.58 9.26 23.53
N THR A 60 20.95 10.31 24.04
CA THR A 60 19.59 10.71 23.63
C THR A 60 19.57 11.12 22.16
N LEU A 61 20.56 11.90 21.70
CA LEU A 61 20.69 12.25 20.29
C LEU A 61 20.83 11.01 19.39
N TYR A 62 21.68 10.05 19.77
CA TYR A 62 21.81 8.79 19.04
C TYR A 62 20.50 8.01 19.01
N MET A 63 19.79 7.94 20.13
CA MET A 63 18.51 7.23 20.22
C MET A 63 17.46 7.86 19.31
N ILE A 64 17.33 9.19 19.33
CA ILE A 64 16.41 9.94 18.48
C ILE A 64 16.76 9.71 17.00
N TYR A 65 18.04 9.80 16.64
CA TYR A 65 18.49 9.54 15.26
C TYR A 65 18.07 8.14 14.77
N ARG A 66 18.27 7.13 15.61
CA ARG A 66 17.89 5.75 15.29
C ARG A 66 16.37 5.60 15.19
N GLN A 67 15.63 6.24 16.09
CA GLN A 67 14.17 6.22 16.09
C GLN A 67 13.62 6.86 14.81
N LEU A 68 14.17 8.00 14.39
CA LEU A 68 13.76 8.69 13.16
C LEU A 68 13.98 7.82 11.92
N ARG A 69 15.14 7.15 11.82
CA ARG A 69 15.40 6.20 10.72
C ARG A 69 14.40 5.04 10.69
N LEU A 70 14.07 4.47 11.86
CA LEU A 70 13.10 3.39 11.94
C LEU A 70 11.69 3.85 11.56
N GLN A 71 11.30 5.04 12.02
CA GLN A 71 10.02 5.65 11.67
C GLN A 71 9.93 5.91 10.16
N ALA A 72 11.00 6.39 9.52
CA ALA A 72 11.02 6.60 8.07
C ALA A 72 10.77 5.29 7.29
N VAL A 73 11.41 4.19 7.67
CA VAL A 73 11.19 2.87 7.03
C VAL A 73 9.76 2.40 7.26
N ILE A 74 9.26 2.48 8.50
CA ILE A 74 7.87 2.07 8.82
C ILE A 74 6.86 2.93 8.06
N HIS A 75 7.13 4.23 7.90
CA HIS A 75 6.25 5.14 7.19
C HIS A 75 6.12 4.77 5.71
N VAL A 76 7.23 4.42 5.05
CA VAL A 76 7.19 3.94 3.65
C VAL A 76 6.35 2.66 3.55
N ASP A 77 6.63 1.66 4.39
CA ASP A 77 5.86 0.40 4.41
C ASP A 77 4.36 0.66 4.68
N GLN A 78 4.04 1.60 5.58
CA GLN A 78 2.68 1.96 5.92
C GLN A 78 1.97 2.69 4.77
N MET A 79 2.65 3.57 4.04
CA MET A 79 2.08 4.24 2.87
C MET A 79 1.73 3.24 1.77
N ASP A 80 2.59 2.25 1.53
CA ASP A 80 2.32 1.21 0.54
C ASP A 80 1.15 0.32 0.97
N TRP A 81 1.08 -0.04 2.26
CA TRP A 81 -0.07 -0.74 2.82
C TRP A 81 -1.36 0.06 2.71
N GLN A 82 -1.34 1.37 2.98
CA GLN A 82 -2.51 2.24 2.84
C GLN A 82 -2.98 2.33 1.39
N ARG A 83 -2.06 2.55 0.43
CA ARG A 83 -2.39 2.56 -1.01
C ARG A 83 -3.07 1.27 -1.45
N PHE A 84 -2.57 0.14 -0.95
CA PHE A 84 -3.14 -1.18 -1.20
C PHE A 84 -4.56 -1.31 -0.62
N GLN A 85 -4.77 -0.93 0.64
CA GLN A 85 -6.09 -0.96 1.27
C GLN A 85 -7.09 -0.04 0.58
N THR A 86 -6.70 1.17 0.20
CA THR A 86 -7.56 2.10 -0.54
C THR A 86 -7.96 1.54 -1.90
N SER A 87 -7.03 0.91 -2.63
CA SER A 87 -7.32 0.26 -3.91
C SER A 87 -8.31 -0.89 -3.74
N ARG A 88 -8.15 -1.69 -2.67
CA ARG A 88 -9.08 -2.76 -2.31
C ARG A 88 -10.47 -2.24 -2.02
N GLN A 89 -10.58 -1.25 -1.12
CA GLN A 89 -11.85 -0.66 -0.70
C GLN A 89 -12.57 -0.02 -1.88
N HIS A 90 -11.85 0.73 -2.71
CA HIS A 90 -12.40 1.33 -3.92
C HIS A 90 -12.92 0.25 -4.88
N GLY A 91 -12.14 -0.80 -5.14
CA GLY A 91 -12.58 -1.91 -5.99
C GLY A 91 -13.82 -2.65 -5.46
N LEU A 92 -13.89 -2.89 -4.15
CA LEU A 92 -15.06 -3.51 -3.52
C LEU A 92 -16.30 -2.63 -3.65
N TYR A 93 -16.16 -1.34 -3.37
CA TYR A 93 -17.23 -0.36 -3.55
C TYR A 93 -17.76 -0.36 -4.99
N LEU A 94 -16.87 -0.33 -5.99
CA LEU A 94 -17.26 -0.38 -7.40
C LEU A 94 -18.04 -1.67 -7.72
N CYS A 95 -17.56 -2.83 -7.25
CA CYS A 95 -18.23 -4.11 -7.49
C CYS A 95 -19.61 -4.20 -6.82
N GLU A 96 -19.74 -3.66 -5.60
CA GLU A 96 -20.99 -3.63 -4.86
C GLU A 96 -22.01 -2.72 -5.54
N LYS A 97 -21.60 -1.51 -5.95
CA LYS A 97 -22.44 -0.58 -6.70
C LYS A 97 -22.86 -1.15 -8.06
N LEU A 98 -21.95 -1.80 -8.77
CA LEU A 98 -22.28 -2.49 -10.01
C LEU A 98 -23.34 -3.58 -9.80
N LYS A 99 -23.19 -4.38 -8.74
CA LYS A 99 -24.16 -5.42 -8.38
C LYS A 99 -25.54 -4.84 -8.06
N GLU A 100 -25.60 -3.67 -7.44
CA GLU A 100 -26.87 -2.96 -7.18
C GLU A 100 -27.49 -2.46 -8.49
N LEU A 101 -26.72 -1.77 -9.33
CA LEU A 101 -27.21 -1.14 -10.56
C LEU A 101 -27.64 -2.16 -11.62
N ILE A 102 -26.94 -3.28 -11.76
CA ILE A 102 -27.27 -4.30 -12.77
C ILE A 102 -28.61 -4.98 -12.48
N LYS A 103 -29.04 -5.00 -11.21
CA LYS A 103 -30.38 -5.51 -10.86
C LYS A 103 -31.50 -4.58 -11.32
N ILE A 104 -31.20 -3.32 -11.62
CA ILE A 104 -32.18 -2.33 -12.07
C ILE A 104 -32.31 -2.44 -13.59
N PRO A 105 -33.48 -2.81 -14.14
CA PRO A 105 -33.63 -3.03 -15.59
C PRO A 105 -33.28 -1.81 -16.45
N LEU A 106 -33.57 -0.60 -15.97
CA LEU A 106 -33.23 0.65 -16.68
C LEU A 106 -31.71 0.81 -16.81
N SER A 107 -30.98 0.64 -15.72
CA SER A 107 -29.51 0.75 -15.69
C SER A 107 -28.85 -0.34 -16.54
N GLN A 108 -29.42 -1.55 -16.55
CA GLN A 108 -28.96 -2.64 -17.41
C GLN A 108 -29.19 -2.32 -18.90
N ASN A 109 -30.35 -1.79 -19.26
CA ASN A 109 -30.65 -1.42 -20.65
C ASN A 109 -29.76 -0.26 -21.13
N ASN A 110 -29.53 0.74 -20.28
CA ASN A 110 -28.61 1.84 -20.58
C ASN A 110 -27.17 1.32 -20.81
N PHE A 111 -26.72 0.40 -19.96
CA PHE A 111 -25.43 -0.26 -20.13
C PHE A 111 -25.34 -1.02 -21.45
N MET A 112 -26.35 -1.83 -21.79
CA MET A 112 -26.36 -2.57 -23.06
C MET A 112 -26.37 -1.62 -24.27
N TYR A 113 -27.10 -0.52 -24.20
CA TYR A 113 -27.09 0.51 -25.23
C TYR A 113 -25.70 1.16 -25.39
N THR A 114 -25.04 1.54 -24.29
CA THR A 114 -23.68 2.08 -24.33
C THR A 114 -22.70 1.05 -24.87
N LEU A 115 -22.86 -0.22 -24.49
CA LEU A 115 -22.06 -1.33 -25.02
C LEU A 115 -22.24 -1.39 -26.53
N GLU A 116 -23.46 -1.47 -27.05
CA GLU A 116 -23.74 -1.46 -28.50
C GLU A 116 -23.13 -0.25 -29.21
N GLN A 117 -23.37 0.97 -28.73
CA GLN A 117 -22.85 2.21 -29.33
C GLN A 117 -21.32 2.24 -29.40
N THR A 118 -20.64 1.72 -28.38
CA THR A 118 -19.17 1.64 -28.37
C THR A 118 -18.61 0.56 -29.29
N GLY A 119 -19.45 -0.33 -29.86
CA GLY A 119 -19.03 -1.35 -30.84
C GLY A 119 -19.34 -1.03 -32.30
N VAL A 120 -20.15 0.00 -32.57
CA VAL A 120 -20.64 0.32 -33.93
C VAL A 120 -19.63 1.17 -34.72
N TYR A 121 -18.72 1.89 -34.06
CA TYR A 121 -17.77 2.79 -34.71
C TYR A 121 -16.35 2.20 -34.69
N GLU A 122 -15.77 1.99 -35.88
CA GLU A 122 -14.37 1.52 -36.03
C GLU A 122 -13.33 2.57 -35.62
N GLU A 123 -13.69 3.86 -35.58
CA GLU A 123 -12.82 4.96 -35.13
C GLU A 123 -13.57 5.96 -34.23
N LEU A 124 -13.69 5.64 -32.93
CA LEU A 124 -14.26 6.52 -31.91
C LEU A 124 -13.11 7.24 -31.18
N SER A 125 -13.12 8.58 -31.17
CA SER A 125 -12.10 9.33 -30.42
C SER A 125 -12.22 9.09 -28.91
N LYS A 126 -11.10 9.23 -28.19
CA LYS A 126 -11.05 9.09 -26.72
C LYS A 126 -12.12 9.93 -26.02
N ASP A 127 -12.28 11.18 -26.43
CA ASP A 127 -13.23 12.11 -25.82
C ASP A 127 -14.67 11.64 -26.02
N LYS A 128 -14.98 11.13 -27.23
CA LYS A 128 -16.30 10.58 -27.54
C LYS A 128 -16.57 9.26 -26.82
N TYR A 129 -15.56 8.43 -26.61
CA TYR A 129 -15.67 7.23 -25.77
C TYR A 129 -15.99 7.59 -24.31
N LEU A 130 -15.23 8.53 -23.74
CA LEU A 130 -15.44 9.00 -22.38
C LEU A 130 -16.80 9.69 -22.21
N GLU A 131 -17.26 10.41 -23.24
CA GLU A 131 -18.61 10.97 -23.25
C GLU A 131 -19.67 9.87 -23.22
N LEU A 132 -19.55 8.83 -24.06
CA LEU A 132 -20.51 7.72 -24.10
C LEU A 132 -20.52 6.93 -22.79
N VAL A 133 -19.35 6.56 -22.27
CA VAL A 133 -19.21 5.83 -21.01
C VAL A 133 -19.64 6.66 -19.80
N GLY A 134 -19.52 7.99 -19.89
CA GLY A 134 -19.95 8.92 -18.85
C GLY A 134 -21.46 9.17 -18.82
N ARG A 135 -22.23 8.70 -19.82
CA ARG A 135 -23.69 8.89 -19.87
C ARG A 135 -24.45 7.99 -18.90
N ASP A 136 -23.89 6.85 -18.55
CA ASP A 136 -24.52 5.92 -17.61
C ASP A 136 -23.56 5.47 -16.51
N GLU A 137 -24.10 5.38 -15.30
CA GLU A 137 -23.31 5.08 -14.10
C GLU A 137 -22.67 3.69 -14.16
N THR A 138 -23.36 2.71 -14.75
CA THR A 138 -22.87 1.32 -14.87
C THR A 138 -21.62 1.23 -15.74
N SER A 139 -21.63 1.84 -16.93
CA SER A 139 -20.48 1.88 -17.84
C SER A 139 -19.30 2.64 -17.23
N MET A 140 -19.58 3.76 -16.54
CA MET A 140 -18.54 4.52 -15.84
C MET A 140 -17.87 3.67 -14.76
N LEU A 141 -18.64 2.95 -13.94
CA LEU A 141 -18.12 2.08 -12.88
C LEU A 141 -17.34 0.89 -13.46
N ILE A 142 -17.80 0.29 -14.56
CA ILE A 142 -17.07 -0.79 -15.26
C ILE A 142 -15.74 -0.26 -15.81
N HIS A 143 -15.74 0.92 -16.42
CA HIS A 143 -14.52 1.56 -16.91
C HIS A 143 -13.53 1.80 -15.77
N GLN A 144 -13.98 2.40 -14.65
CA GLN A 144 -13.14 2.62 -13.47
C GLN A 144 -12.60 1.31 -12.90
N LEU A 145 -13.41 0.26 -12.86
CA LEU A 145 -13.01 -1.06 -12.39
C LEU A 145 -11.95 -1.69 -13.30
N ILE A 146 -12.10 -1.62 -14.62
CA ILE A 146 -11.10 -2.12 -15.57
C ILE A 146 -9.79 -1.34 -15.41
N VAL A 147 -9.83 -0.01 -15.31
CA VAL A 147 -8.63 0.81 -15.06
C VAL A 147 -7.94 0.40 -13.76
N LEU A 148 -8.71 0.20 -12.68
CA LEU A 148 -8.17 -0.24 -11.40
C LEU A 148 -7.50 -1.62 -11.51
N LEU A 149 -8.15 -2.57 -12.16
CA LEU A 149 -7.62 -3.92 -12.34
C LEU A 149 -6.35 -3.94 -13.21
N ARG A 150 -6.26 -3.08 -14.24
CA ARG A 150 -5.03 -2.90 -15.01
C ARG A 150 -3.90 -2.33 -14.16
N LYS A 151 -4.18 -1.34 -13.32
CA LYS A 151 -3.17 -0.83 -12.37
C LYS A 151 -2.69 -1.91 -11.40
N LEU A 152 -3.60 -2.77 -10.94
CA LEU A 152 -3.26 -3.88 -10.04
C LEU A 152 -2.50 -5.02 -10.74
N ARG A 153 -2.58 -5.16 -12.07
CA ARG A 153 -1.84 -6.19 -12.83
C ARG A 153 -0.34 -6.06 -12.69
N PHE A 154 0.18 -4.84 -12.70
CA PHE A 154 1.62 -4.56 -12.62
C PHE A 154 2.16 -4.57 -11.19
N CYS A 155 1.34 -4.93 -10.20
CA CYS A 155 1.70 -4.92 -8.79
C CYS A 155 1.72 -6.37 -8.25
N GLU A 156 2.90 -6.88 -7.86
CA GLU A 156 3.03 -8.26 -7.34
C GLU A 156 2.13 -8.53 -6.12
N THR A 157 2.02 -7.56 -5.21
CA THR A 157 1.13 -7.65 -4.04
C THR A 157 -0.35 -7.50 -4.40
N GLY A 158 -0.66 -6.90 -5.56
CA GLY A 158 -2.02 -6.66 -6.07
C GLY A 158 -2.75 -7.90 -6.60
N LYS A 159 -2.05 -9.03 -6.75
CA LYS A 159 -2.55 -10.21 -7.45
C LYS A 159 -3.82 -10.80 -6.81
N GLU A 160 -3.84 -10.95 -5.48
CA GLU A 160 -5.00 -11.49 -4.75
C GLU A 160 -6.24 -10.58 -4.84
N ILE A 161 -6.05 -9.26 -4.64
CA ILE A 161 -7.13 -8.27 -4.79
C ILE A 161 -7.68 -8.36 -6.21
N ARG A 162 -6.81 -8.37 -7.20
CA ARG A 162 -7.20 -8.42 -8.61
C ARG A 162 -8.07 -9.64 -8.89
N TYR A 163 -7.70 -10.83 -8.41
CA TYR A 163 -8.53 -12.03 -8.58
C TYR A 163 -9.87 -11.92 -7.89
N HIS A 164 -9.89 -11.44 -6.65
CA HIS A 164 -11.13 -11.28 -5.90
C HIS A 164 -12.09 -10.29 -6.59
N LEU A 165 -11.57 -9.13 -7.00
CA LEU A 165 -12.34 -8.11 -7.73
C LEU A 165 -12.80 -8.62 -9.10
N LYS A 166 -11.95 -9.34 -9.83
CA LYS A 166 -12.30 -9.98 -11.11
C LYS A 166 -13.45 -10.97 -10.92
N GLY A 167 -13.38 -11.82 -9.90
CA GLY A 167 -14.44 -12.77 -9.55
C GLY A 167 -15.76 -12.07 -9.23
N LEU A 168 -15.73 -11.01 -8.41
CA LEU A 168 -16.92 -10.21 -8.10
C LEU A 168 -17.51 -9.54 -9.35
N ALA A 169 -16.68 -8.95 -10.19
CA ALA A 169 -17.12 -8.33 -11.44
C ALA A 169 -17.81 -9.35 -12.36
N LEU A 170 -17.18 -10.52 -12.54
CA LEU A 170 -17.71 -11.62 -13.35
C LEU A 170 -19.06 -12.11 -12.81
N ALA A 171 -19.21 -12.20 -11.48
CA ALA A 171 -20.47 -12.58 -10.86
C ALA A 171 -21.58 -11.53 -11.02
N SER A 172 -21.22 -10.25 -11.12
CA SER A 172 -22.19 -9.15 -11.24
C SER A 172 -22.65 -8.90 -12.68
N VAL A 173 -21.72 -8.86 -13.64
CA VAL A 173 -21.98 -8.40 -15.02
C VAL A 173 -22.03 -9.54 -16.03
N GLY A 174 -21.39 -10.67 -15.71
CA GLY A 174 -21.18 -11.78 -16.63
C GLY A 174 -19.91 -11.62 -17.49
N ALA A 175 -19.30 -12.76 -17.85
CA ALA A 175 -18.04 -12.79 -18.56
C ALA A 175 -18.12 -12.21 -19.98
N GLU A 176 -19.20 -12.49 -20.71
CA GLU A 176 -19.36 -12.05 -22.10
C GLU A 176 -19.45 -10.53 -22.22
N ASN A 177 -20.25 -9.89 -21.35
CA ASN A 177 -20.43 -8.45 -21.31
C ASN A 177 -19.14 -7.72 -20.90
N LEU A 178 -18.44 -8.22 -19.88
CA LEU A 178 -17.17 -7.65 -19.44
C LEU A 178 -16.08 -7.78 -20.49
N ASN A 179 -15.96 -8.95 -21.12
CA ASN A 179 -15.01 -9.15 -22.22
C ASN A 179 -15.34 -8.26 -23.41
N GLY A 180 -16.62 -8.14 -23.77
CA GLY A 180 -17.08 -7.26 -24.84
C GLY A 180 -16.72 -5.79 -24.58
N PHE A 181 -16.95 -5.31 -23.35
CA PHE A 181 -16.63 -3.96 -22.95
C PHE A 181 -15.12 -3.71 -22.87
N GLU A 182 -14.36 -4.64 -22.28
CA GLU A 182 -12.91 -4.50 -22.17
C GLU A 182 -12.20 -4.54 -23.52
N VAL A 183 -12.58 -5.44 -24.41
CA VAL A 183 -11.98 -5.50 -25.76
C VAL A 183 -12.23 -4.18 -26.49
N ARG A 184 -13.44 -3.61 -26.38
CA ARG A 184 -13.76 -2.29 -26.94
C ARG A 184 -12.89 -1.21 -26.28
N MET A 185 -12.76 -1.21 -24.96
CA MET A 185 -11.89 -0.28 -24.24
C MET A 185 -10.40 -0.40 -24.62
N CYS A 186 -9.87 -1.62 -24.78
CA CYS A 186 -8.49 -1.89 -25.20
C CYS A 186 -8.21 -1.38 -26.62
N ARG A 187 -9.17 -1.53 -27.55
CA ARG A 187 -9.03 -0.99 -28.90
C ARG A 187 -8.78 0.52 -28.90
N TRP A 188 -9.30 1.27 -27.91
CA TRP A 188 -9.10 2.72 -27.86
C TRP A 188 -7.90 3.16 -27.04
N HIS A 189 -7.51 2.38 -26.03
CA HIS A 189 -6.41 2.76 -25.14
C HIS A 189 -5.02 2.47 -25.73
N ASP A 190 -4.92 1.65 -26.80
CA ASP A 190 -3.64 1.17 -27.37
C ASP A 190 -3.53 1.12 -28.92
N ILE A 191 -4.45 1.66 -29.72
CA ILE A 191 -4.29 1.62 -31.19
C ILE A 191 -3.60 2.88 -31.73
N ALA A 192 -2.28 2.87 -31.58
CA ALA A 192 -1.35 3.43 -32.57
C ALA A 192 -0.07 2.57 -32.68
N TYR A 193 -0.09 1.29 -32.25
CA TYR A 193 1.01 0.37 -32.46
C TYR A 193 0.53 -0.96 -33.04
N GLU A 194 1.16 -1.37 -34.14
CA GLU A 194 1.03 -2.69 -34.74
C GLU A 194 1.38 -3.77 -33.71
N GLY A 195 0.37 -4.40 -33.13
CA GLY A 195 0.55 -5.43 -32.12
C GLY A 195 -0.48 -5.35 -31.02
N PHE A 196 -1.72 -5.78 -31.31
CA PHE A 196 -2.70 -6.08 -30.28
C PHE A 196 -2.14 -7.17 -29.37
N SER A 197 -1.54 -6.80 -28.24
CA SER A 197 -1.20 -7.80 -27.23
C SER A 197 -2.40 -8.02 -26.32
N LYS A 198 -2.93 -9.25 -26.34
CA LYS A 198 -3.94 -9.73 -25.39
C LYS A 198 -3.48 -9.60 -23.93
N ASP A 199 -2.18 -9.37 -23.70
CA ASP A 199 -1.56 -9.16 -22.40
C ASP A 199 -1.99 -7.87 -21.68
N LEU A 200 -2.83 -7.02 -22.30
CA LEU A 200 -3.39 -5.82 -21.65
C LEU A 200 -4.82 -6.02 -21.14
N CYS A 201 -5.49 -7.10 -21.56
CA CYS A 201 -6.84 -7.40 -21.12
C CYS A 201 -6.82 -8.14 -19.77
N VAL A 202 -7.64 -7.69 -18.83
CA VAL A 202 -7.78 -8.23 -17.47
C VAL A 202 -8.74 -9.42 -17.45
N PHE A 203 -9.78 -9.42 -18.26
CA PHE A 203 -10.84 -10.43 -18.28
C PHE A 203 -10.65 -11.48 -19.36
N THR A 204 -9.99 -11.15 -20.49
CA THR A 204 -9.71 -12.11 -21.59
C THR A 204 -8.37 -12.84 -21.46
N ASP A 205 -7.57 -12.55 -20.43
CA ASP A 205 -6.36 -13.33 -20.13
C ASP A 205 -6.73 -14.74 -19.67
N GLN A 206 -6.45 -15.72 -20.53
CA GLN A 206 -6.78 -17.14 -20.33
C GLN A 206 -6.11 -17.70 -19.07
N SER A 207 -4.89 -17.26 -18.75
CA SER A 207 -4.13 -17.74 -17.58
C SER A 207 -4.81 -17.40 -16.25
N ASP A 208 -5.47 -16.24 -16.18
CA ASP A 208 -6.21 -15.80 -15.01
C ASP A 208 -7.60 -16.45 -14.92
N LEU A 209 -8.21 -16.85 -16.04
CA LEU A 209 -9.45 -17.62 -16.06
C LEU A 209 -9.21 -19.07 -15.59
N ASP A 210 -8.13 -19.68 -16.04
CA ASP A 210 -7.73 -21.04 -15.65
C ASP A 210 -7.41 -21.10 -14.15
N PHE A 211 -6.80 -20.05 -13.57
CA PHE A 211 -6.59 -19.94 -12.12
C PHE A 211 -7.90 -19.86 -11.32
N LEU A 212 -8.87 -19.05 -11.77
CA LEU A 212 -10.15 -18.92 -11.08
C LEU A 212 -11.03 -20.17 -11.18
N ALA A 213 -10.92 -20.93 -12.27
CA ALA A 213 -11.62 -22.20 -12.44
C ALA A 213 -11.23 -23.24 -11.38
N GLN A 214 -10.00 -23.17 -10.83
CA GLN A 214 -9.52 -24.05 -9.76
C GLN A 214 -10.25 -23.84 -8.42
N PHE A 215 -10.90 -22.69 -8.21
CA PHE A 215 -11.64 -22.37 -6.99
C PHE A 215 -13.16 -22.51 -7.15
N LYS A 216 -13.62 -23.01 -8.31
CA LYS A 216 -15.03 -23.22 -8.62
C LYS A 216 -15.40 -24.70 -8.39
N THR A 217 -15.32 -25.14 -7.14
CA THR A 217 -15.82 -26.41 -6.59
C THR A 217 -16.46 -26.12 -5.25
#